data_AF-A0A3R7BJH0-F1
#
_entry.id   AF-A0A3R7BJH0-F1
#
_cell.length_a   1.000
_cell.length_b   1.000
_cell.length_c   1.000
_cell.angle_alpha   90.00
_cell.angle_beta   90.00
_cell.angle_gamma   90.00
#
_symmetry.space_group_name_H-M   'P 1'
#
loop_
_entity.id
_entity.type
_entity.pdbx_description
1 polymer ?
#
loop_
_entity_poly.entity_id
_entity_poly.type
_entity_poly.pdbx_seq_one_letter_code
_entity_poly.pdbx_strand_id
1 'polypeptide(L)'
;MCLLHLYLLFLTDNVAAIFYSLEKRQFVCDFVAANASSRLSMKLHHCQKNRLFGVTVVDTCTWVQPDEAAPVNIPDSTYYTVYHSGQVWGGRAMCWVKFTWRCALGVYILWLMWRVYYRHYGPLVRNLRAIGLDKQCHTYPVKEYVVDVGDPTWLILSHPIVVVGMTVDCIVGAAYLGVATIRVTQVTDVTEFAVGCLYGSRTVRIPTHDTCVWAAYLTMRFITPLVKRHCWERHFEPLDPGVMALTASLYAGPLVFIVCNSPLLLLFQPLLTVFLPPEHHYDAVDSELGTSCCIWRCTD
;
A
#
# COMPACT_ATOMS: atom_id res chain seq x y z
N MET A 1 -9.29 30.33 13.11
CA MET A 1 -9.95 29.09 13.59
C MET A 1 -10.86 28.63 12.46
N CYS A 2 -10.39 27.65 11.70
CA CYS A 2 -11.09 27.16 10.51
C CYS A 2 -12.45 26.59 10.93
N LEU A 3 -13.54 26.95 10.24
CA LEU A 3 -14.83 26.29 10.44
C LEU A 3 -14.62 24.81 10.07
N LEU A 4 -14.50 23.96 11.09
CA LEU A 4 -14.19 22.54 10.96
C LEU A 4 -15.08 21.86 9.91
N HIS A 5 -16.31 22.35 9.76
CA HIS A 5 -17.30 21.89 8.80
C HIS A 5 -16.97 22.23 7.33
N LEU A 6 -16.48 23.45 7.03
CA LEU A 6 -16.03 23.82 5.68
C LEU A 6 -14.71 23.13 5.32
N TYR A 7 -13.85 22.97 6.31
CA TYR A 7 -12.59 22.24 6.15
C TYR A 7 -12.84 20.76 5.89
N LEU A 8 -13.76 20.13 6.63
CA LEU A 8 -14.16 18.73 6.41
C LEU A 8 -14.76 18.53 5.02
N LEU A 9 -15.61 19.44 4.53
CA LEU A 9 -16.15 19.37 3.16
C LEU A 9 -15.05 19.44 2.11
N PHE A 10 -14.08 20.35 2.28
CA PHE A 10 -12.93 20.45 1.38
C PHE A 10 -12.03 19.20 1.44
N LEU A 11 -11.88 18.60 2.62
CA LEU A 11 -11.10 17.39 2.83
C LEU A 11 -11.75 16.16 2.20
N THR A 12 -13.09 16.02 2.28
CA THR A 12 -13.80 14.88 1.69
C THR A 12 -13.76 14.88 0.17
N ASP A 13 -13.71 16.08 -0.44
CA ASP A 13 -13.61 16.22 -1.90
C ASP A 13 -12.15 16.16 -2.42
N ASN A 14 -11.15 16.23 -1.53
CA ASN A 14 -9.74 16.28 -1.91
C ASN A 14 -8.90 15.24 -1.16
N VAL A 15 -8.76 14.07 -1.76
CA VAL A 15 -8.08 12.92 -1.15
C VAL A 15 -6.57 13.11 -0.98
N ALA A 16 -5.95 14.01 -1.74
CA ALA A 16 -4.56 14.39 -1.49
C ALA A 16 -4.37 15.03 -0.10
N ALA A 17 -5.46 15.43 0.57
CA ALA A 17 -5.42 16.00 1.89
C ALA A 17 -5.06 15.03 3.02
N ILE A 18 -5.02 13.71 2.74
CA ILE A 18 -4.38 12.75 3.66
C ILE A 18 -2.92 13.10 3.87
N PHE A 19 -2.25 13.59 2.82
CA PHE A 19 -0.82 13.88 2.83
C PHE A 19 -0.48 15.34 3.18
N TYR A 20 -1.40 16.13 3.72
CA TYR A 20 -1.14 17.55 4.01
C TYR A 20 -0.42 17.77 5.35
N SER A 21 0.68 18.53 5.30
CA SER A 21 1.38 19.05 6.49
C SER A 21 0.50 20.03 7.28
N LEU A 22 0.90 20.40 8.50
CA LEU A 22 0.20 21.43 9.26
C LEU A 22 0.11 22.76 8.49
N GLU A 23 1.20 23.20 7.86
CA GLU A 23 1.22 24.46 7.09
C GLU A 23 0.30 24.39 5.87
N LYS A 24 0.29 23.27 5.15
CA LYS A 24 -0.58 23.09 3.98
C LYS A 24 -2.06 23.05 4.34
N ARG A 25 -2.39 22.51 5.53
CA ARG A 25 -3.74 22.55 6.08
C ARG A 25 -4.16 23.96 6.46
N GLN A 26 -3.27 24.74 7.06
CA GLN A 26 -3.51 26.17 7.36
C GLN A 26 -3.72 26.97 6.07
N PHE A 27 -2.88 26.77 5.06
CA PHE A 27 -3.02 27.39 3.74
C PHE A 27 -4.41 27.17 3.12
N VAL A 28 -4.89 25.93 3.12
CA VAL A 28 -6.23 25.58 2.62
C VAL A 28 -7.31 26.23 3.47
N CYS A 29 -7.17 26.17 4.80
CA CYS A 29 -8.12 26.77 5.73
C CYS A 29 -8.24 28.27 5.55
N ASP A 30 -7.12 28.97 5.40
CA ASP A 30 -7.06 30.41 5.20
C ASP A 30 -7.68 30.80 3.85
N PHE A 31 -7.47 30.00 2.80
CA PHE A 31 -8.09 30.21 1.49
C PHE A 31 -9.62 30.05 1.52
N VAL A 32 -10.11 29.00 2.20
CA VAL A 32 -11.54 28.73 2.33
C VAL A 32 -12.22 29.78 3.21
N ALA A 33 -11.57 30.20 4.30
CA ALA A 33 -12.07 31.23 5.20
C ALA A 33 -11.98 32.66 4.63
N ALA A 34 -11.14 32.90 3.63
CA ALA A 34 -10.99 34.21 3.00
C ALA A 34 -12.23 34.61 2.19
N ASN A 35 -12.57 35.91 2.23
CA ASN A 35 -13.60 36.52 1.38
C ASN A 35 -13.14 36.58 -0.09
N ALA A 36 -14.08 36.74 -1.02
CA ALA A 36 -13.81 36.78 -2.46
C ALA A 36 -12.73 37.81 -2.86
N SER A 37 -12.76 39.01 -2.27
CA SER A 37 -11.78 40.06 -2.50
C SER A 37 -10.40 39.74 -1.93
N SER A 38 -10.32 39.10 -0.77
CA SER A 38 -9.03 38.65 -0.20
C SER A 38 -8.39 37.50 -0.97
N ARG A 39 -9.21 36.59 -1.54
CA ARG A 39 -8.72 35.45 -2.35
C ARG A 39 -7.93 35.90 -3.60
N LEU A 40 -8.27 37.05 -4.18
CA LEU A 40 -7.55 37.62 -5.33
C LEU A 40 -6.11 38.07 -5.00
N SER A 41 -5.85 38.38 -3.74
CA SER A 41 -4.54 38.86 -3.25
C SER A 41 -3.72 37.80 -2.53
N MET A 42 -4.30 36.61 -2.32
CA MET A 42 -3.69 35.54 -1.54
C MET A 42 -2.77 34.70 -2.42
N LYS A 43 -1.76 34.07 -1.80
CA LYS A 43 -0.97 33.05 -2.47
C LYS A 43 -1.89 31.89 -2.88
N LEU A 44 -1.85 31.48 -4.15
CA LEU A 44 -2.71 30.42 -4.70
C LEU A 44 -2.03 29.04 -4.76
N HIS A 45 -0.79 28.92 -4.29
CA HIS A 45 -0.05 27.67 -4.32
C HIS A 45 0.77 27.46 -3.05
N HIS A 46 0.90 26.21 -2.63
CA HIS A 46 1.74 25.82 -1.52
C HIS A 46 2.39 24.45 -1.78
N CYS A 47 3.70 24.37 -1.53
CA CYS A 47 4.52 23.18 -1.77
C CYS A 47 5.13 22.70 -0.47
N GLN A 48 5.11 21.39 -0.26
CA GLN A 48 5.67 20.72 0.92
C GLN A 48 6.63 19.60 0.49
N LYS A 49 7.56 19.25 1.37
CA LYS A 49 8.52 18.17 1.16
C LYS A 49 8.11 16.95 1.98
N ASN A 50 7.83 15.84 1.31
CA ASN A 50 7.54 14.58 1.97
C ASN A 50 8.85 13.80 2.17
N ARG A 51 9.07 13.38 3.42
CA ARG A 51 10.28 12.68 3.82
C ARG A 51 9.96 11.23 4.18
N LEU A 52 10.97 10.39 4.04
CA LEU A 52 10.99 8.98 4.40
C LEU A 52 12.28 8.75 5.18
N PHE A 53 12.19 8.40 6.47
CA PHE A 53 13.36 8.31 7.37
C PHE A 53 14.31 9.52 7.28
N GLY A 54 13.74 10.74 7.17
CA GLY A 54 14.50 11.99 7.06
C GLY A 54 15.05 12.33 5.67
N VAL A 55 14.95 11.45 4.68
CA VAL A 55 15.33 11.72 3.28
C VAL A 55 14.12 12.24 2.51
N THR A 56 14.26 13.33 1.75
CA THR A 56 13.17 13.82 0.87
C THR A 56 12.96 12.86 -0.29
N VAL A 57 11.75 12.29 -0.38
CA VAL A 57 11.40 11.32 -1.43
C VAL A 57 10.36 11.87 -2.40
N VAL A 58 9.50 12.81 -1.98
CA VAL A 58 8.50 13.43 -2.85
C VAL A 58 8.37 14.91 -2.52
N ASP A 59 8.37 15.77 -3.52
CA ASP A 59 7.91 17.16 -3.36
C ASP A 59 6.47 17.25 -3.87
N THR A 60 5.56 17.76 -3.05
CA THR A 60 4.14 17.88 -3.44
C THR A 60 3.66 19.31 -3.38
N CYS A 61 3.05 19.78 -4.45
CA CYS A 61 2.49 21.12 -4.58
C CYS A 61 0.97 21.03 -4.77
N THR A 62 0.24 21.84 -4.03
CA THR A 62 -1.18 22.08 -4.29
C THR A 62 -1.34 23.53 -4.74
N TRP A 63 -2.11 23.75 -5.79
CA TRP A 63 -2.50 25.08 -6.22
C TRP A 63 -3.97 25.16 -6.56
N VAL A 64 -4.52 26.35 -6.46
CA VAL A 64 -5.92 26.64 -6.71
C VAL A 64 -6.01 27.60 -7.89
N GLN A 65 -6.87 27.27 -8.86
CA GLN A 65 -7.11 28.10 -10.04
C GLN A 65 -8.61 28.37 -10.17
N PRO A 66 -9.04 29.61 -10.47
CA PRO A 66 -10.43 29.87 -10.79
C PRO A 66 -10.83 29.11 -12.05
N ASP A 67 -12.01 28.50 -12.03
CA ASP A 67 -12.54 27.77 -13.18
C ASP A 67 -13.13 28.75 -14.20
N GLU A 68 -12.45 28.90 -15.33
CA GLU A 68 -12.88 29.77 -16.44
C GLU A 68 -14.08 29.19 -17.20
N ALA A 69 -14.41 27.90 -17.01
CA ALA A 69 -15.47 27.19 -17.71
C ALA A 69 -16.80 27.12 -16.93
N ALA A 70 -16.93 27.85 -15.82
CA ALA A 70 -18.15 27.84 -15.02
C ALA A 70 -19.38 28.24 -15.86
N PRO A 71 -20.51 27.52 -15.76
CA PRO A 71 -21.72 27.86 -16.49
C PRO A 71 -22.18 29.28 -16.09
N VAL A 72 -22.30 30.15 -17.10
CA VAL A 72 -22.61 31.59 -17.08
C VAL A 72 -23.89 31.97 -16.27
N ASN A 73 -24.63 30.99 -15.77
CA ASN A 73 -25.98 31.17 -15.22
C ASN A 73 -26.06 31.25 -13.69
N ILE A 74 -24.95 31.32 -12.96
CA ILE A 74 -24.97 31.57 -11.49
C ILE A 74 -24.09 32.78 -11.17
N PRO A 75 -24.67 33.98 -11.00
CA PRO A 75 -23.93 35.25 -10.92
C PRO A 75 -22.98 35.43 -9.72
N ASP A 76 -22.94 34.51 -8.75
CA ASP A 76 -22.20 34.68 -7.49
C ASP A 76 -21.34 33.47 -7.07
N SER A 77 -21.29 32.39 -7.83
CA SER A 77 -20.49 31.21 -7.48
C SER A 77 -19.22 31.11 -8.32
N THR A 78 -18.14 31.74 -7.86
CA THR A 78 -16.79 31.46 -8.39
C THR A 78 -16.40 30.03 -8.02
N TYR A 79 -16.42 29.12 -8.99
CA TYR A 79 -15.88 27.77 -8.84
C TYR A 79 -14.35 27.83 -8.88
N TYR A 80 -13.70 27.06 -8.02
CA TYR A 80 -12.25 26.94 -7.97
C TYR A 80 -11.87 25.48 -8.14
N THR A 81 -10.94 25.22 -9.06
CA THR A 81 -10.35 23.90 -9.24
C THR A 81 -9.06 23.82 -8.44
N VAL A 82 -8.94 22.77 -7.63
CA VAL A 82 -7.74 22.51 -6.83
C VAL A 82 -6.93 21.42 -7.49
N TYR A 83 -5.71 21.75 -7.87
CA TYR A 83 -4.76 20.82 -8.44
C TYR A 83 -3.76 20.37 -7.40
N HIS A 84 -3.42 19.10 -7.43
CA HIS A 84 -2.37 18.52 -6.61
C HIS A 84 -1.41 17.73 -7.50
N SER A 85 -0.12 17.98 -7.35
CA SER A 85 0.93 17.26 -8.06
C SER A 85 2.08 16.91 -7.13
N GLY A 86 2.71 15.78 -7.40
CA GLY A 86 3.84 15.27 -6.66
C GLY A 86 4.96 14.81 -7.59
N GLN A 87 6.17 15.31 -7.36
CA GLN A 87 7.37 14.84 -8.03
C GLN A 87 8.13 13.87 -7.11
N VAL A 88 8.22 12.60 -7.53
CA VAL A 88 8.98 11.58 -6.81
C VAL A 88 10.46 11.72 -7.13
N TRP A 89 11.27 11.97 -6.12
CA TRP A 89 12.71 12.08 -6.21
C TRP A 89 13.36 10.70 -6.11
N GLY A 90 13.58 10.07 -7.26
CA GLY A 90 14.42 8.88 -7.40
C GLY A 90 15.85 9.28 -7.77
N GLY A 91 16.72 9.54 -6.79
CA GLY A 91 18.14 9.73 -7.08
C GLY A 91 18.68 8.52 -7.84
N ARG A 92 19.56 8.73 -8.85
CA ARG A 92 20.09 7.63 -9.69
C ARG A 92 20.65 6.48 -8.85
N ALA A 93 21.36 6.81 -7.76
CA ALA A 93 21.88 5.83 -6.80
C ALA A 93 20.77 5.01 -6.12
N MET A 94 19.68 5.65 -5.68
CA MET A 94 18.56 4.97 -5.04
C MET A 94 17.86 4.00 -6.01
N CYS A 95 17.73 4.37 -7.28
CA CYS A 95 17.18 3.49 -8.31
C CYS A 95 18.04 2.24 -8.51
N TRP A 96 19.36 2.40 -8.59
CA TRP A 96 20.29 1.27 -8.70
C TRP A 96 20.29 0.39 -7.45
N VAL A 97 20.26 0.98 -6.25
CA VAL A 97 20.13 0.24 -5.00
C VAL A 97 18.84 -0.59 -4.98
N LYS A 98 17.69 0.01 -5.31
CA LYS A 98 16.40 -0.71 -5.43
C LYS A 98 16.47 -1.85 -6.43
N PHE A 99 17.08 -1.61 -7.59
CA PHE A 99 17.23 -2.63 -8.63
C PHE A 99 18.10 -3.79 -8.15
N THR A 100 19.30 -3.51 -7.62
CA THR A 100 20.22 -4.54 -7.11
C THR A 100 19.61 -5.33 -5.97
N TRP A 101 18.88 -4.68 -5.06
CA TRP A 101 18.14 -5.32 -3.97
C TRP A 101 17.10 -6.31 -4.50
N ARG A 102 16.29 -5.91 -5.48
CA ARG A 102 15.29 -6.78 -6.11
C ARG A 102 15.91 -7.94 -6.88
N CYS A 103 17.02 -7.72 -7.58
CA CYS A 103 17.77 -8.79 -8.22
C CYS A 103 18.31 -9.78 -7.18
N ALA A 104 18.90 -9.30 -6.08
CA ALA A 104 19.42 -10.15 -5.02
C ALA A 104 18.31 -10.97 -4.34
N LEU A 105 17.18 -10.34 -4.02
CA LEU A 105 16.00 -11.04 -3.47
C LEU A 105 15.43 -12.05 -4.46
N GLY A 106 15.32 -11.71 -5.74
CA GLY A 106 14.85 -12.62 -6.78
C GLY A 106 15.74 -13.86 -6.92
N VAL A 107 17.06 -13.66 -6.97
CA VAL A 107 18.03 -14.77 -6.98
C VAL A 107 17.94 -15.61 -5.71
N TYR A 108 17.80 -14.97 -4.54
CA TYR A 108 17.65 -15.66 -3.26
C TYR A 108 16.38 -16.52 -3.21
N ILE A 109 15.26 -16.02 -3.71
CA ILE A 109 13.99 -16.76 -3.78
C ILE A 109 14.12 -17.94 -4.73
N LEU A 110 14.69 -17.76 -5.92
CA LEU A 110 14.93 -18.86 -6.86
C LEU A 110 15.85 -19.93 -6.26
N TRP A 111 16.90 -19.50 -5.57
CA TRP A 111 17.80 -20.41 -4.87
C TRP A 111 17.08 -21.19 -3.77
N LEU A 112 16.22 -20.53 -2.99
CA LEU A 112 15.43 -21.15 -1.93
C LEU A 112 14.42 -22.15 -2.51
N MET A 113 13.70 -21.77 -3.57
CA MET A 113 12.79 -22.64 -4.32
C MET A 113 13.53 -23.90 -4.80
N TRP A 114 14.72 -23.74 -5.36
CA TRP A 114 15.51 -24.87 -5.82
C TRP A 114 15.92 -25.79 -4.67
N ARG A 115 16.44 -25.21 -3.58
CA ARG A 115 17.00 -25.95 -2.44
C ARG A 115 15.95 -26.70 -1.63
N VAL A 116 14.81 -26.08 -1.36
CA VAL A 116 13.80 -26.59 -0.41
C VAL A 116 12.63 -27.28 -1.13
N TYR A 117 12.36 -26.93 -2.38
CA TYR A 117 11.24 -27.50 -3.13
C TYR A 117 11.72 -28.42 -4.26
N TYR A 118 12.34 -27.88 -5.30
CA TYR A 118 12.59 -28.64 -6.54
C TYR A 118 13.61 -29.77 -6.37
N ARG A 119 14.62 -29.61 -5.50
CA ARG A 119 15.65 -30.64 -5.28
C ARG A 119 15.08 -31.97 -4.76
N HIS A 120 13.96 -31.95 -4.03
CA HIS A 120 13.38 -33.15 -3.42
C HIS A 120 12.55 -33.99 -4.38
N TYR A 121 12.07 -33.41 -5.49
CA TYR A 121 11.32 -34.14 -6.52
C TYR A 121 12.16 -35.18 -7.23
N GLY A 122 13.43 -34.88 -7.53
CA GLY A 122 14.32 -35.81 -8.23
C GLY A 122 14.50 -37.15 -7.48
N PRO A 123 14.89 -37.13 -6.19
CA PRO A 123 14.97 -38.33 -5.37
C PRO A 123 13.64 -39.06 -5.20
N LEU A 124 12.53 -38.32 -5.01
CA LEU A 124 11.20 -38.92 -4.87
C LEU A 124 10.81 -39.74 -6.11
N VAL A 125 10.98 -39.16 -7.30
CA VAL A 125 10.67 -39.85 -8.57
C VAL A 125 11.58 -41.06 -8.78
N ARG A 126 12.86 -40.98 -8.41
CA ARG A 126 13.78 -42.12 -8.49
C ARG A 126 13.36 -43.26 -7.55
N ASN A 127 12.98 -42.94 -6.32
CA ASN A 127 12.55 -43.94 -5.34
C ASN A 127 11.22 -44.60 -5.75
N LEU A 128 10.25 -43.84 -6.25
CA LEU A 128 8.98 -44.38 -6.75
C LEU A 128 9.20 -45.31 -7.97
N ARG A 129 10.14 -44.97 -8.86
CA ARG A 129 10.54 -45.84 -9.96
C ARG A 129 11.27 -47.11 -9.50
N ALA A 130 12.07 -47.02 -8.44
CA ALA A 130 12.85 -48.14 -7.93
C ALA A 130 11.99 -49.17 -7.16
N ILE A 131 11.00 -48.70 -6.40
CA ILE A 131 10.06 -49.57 -5.67
C ILE A 131 9.11 -50.27 -6.64
N GLY A 132 8.68 -49.57 -7.70
CA GLY A 132 7.74 -50.10 -8.69
C GLY A 132 6.33 -50.29 -8.12
N LEU A 133 5.35 -50.52 -9.00
CA LEU A 133 3.99 -50.87 -8.58
C LEU A 133 3.94 -52.37 -8.33
N ASP A 134 3.52 -52.78 -7.13
CA ASP A 134 3.28 -54.19 -6.83
C ASP A 134 2.06 -54.69 -7.63
N LYS A 135 2.34 -55.52 -8.64
CA LYS A 135 1.33 -56.11 -9.53
C LYS A 135 0.65 -57.34 -8.91
N GLN A 136 1.08 -57.79 -7.73
CA GLN A 136 0.61 -59.04 -7.10
C GLN A 136 -0.54 -58.83 -6.11
N CYS A 137 -0.90 -57.58 -5.79
CA CYS A 137 -2.02 -57.29 -4.90
C CYS A 137 -3.36 -57.34 -5.67
N HIS A 138 -3.99 -58.53 -5.68
CA HIS A 138 -5.23 -58.82 -6.42
C HIS A 138 -6.48 -58.07 -5.93
N THR A 139 -6.45 -57.46 -4.75
CA THR A 139 -7.62 -56.82 -4.14
C THR A 139 -7.84 -55.38 -4.61
N TYR A 140 -6.76 -54.63 -4.92
CA TYR A 140 -6.81 -53.26 -5.42
C TYR A 140 -5.59 -52.99 -6.31
N PRO A 141 -5.67 -53.17 -7.64
CA PRO A 141 -4.54 -52.94 -8.52
C PRO A 141 -4.23 -51.45 -8.63
N VAL A 142 -3.14 -51.00 -7.98
CA VAL A 142 -2.61 -49.65 -8.17
C VAL A 142 -1.98 -49.60 -9.57
N LYS A 143 -2.55 -48.78 -10.48
CA LYS A 143 -2.15 -48.74 -11.90
C LYS A 143 -1.08 -47.70 -12.20
N GLU A 144 -1.04 -46.60 -11.45
CA GLU A 144 -0.11 -45.50 -11.70
C GLU A 144 0.19 -44.71 -10.42
N TYR A 145 1.37 -44.10 -10.37
CA TYR A 145 1.69 -43.07 -9.40
C TYR A 145 1.55 -41.71 -10.09
N VAL A 146 0.62 -40.89 -9.59
CA VAL A 146 0.51 -39.48 -9.99
C VAL A 146 1.26 -38.64 -8.95
N VAL A 147 2.22 -37.85 -9.40
CA VAL A 147 2.96 -36.92 -8.54
C VAL A 147 2.47 -35.51 -8.85
N ASP A 148 1.62 -34.99 -7.98
CA ASP A 148 1.11 -33.63 -8.10
C ASP A 148 2.16 -32.63 -7.59
N VAL A 149 2.59 -31.73 -8.48
CA VAL A 149 3.51 -30.65 -8.15
C VAL A 149 2.67 -29.41 -7.87
N GLY A 150 2.50 -29.08 -6.59
CA GLY A 150 1.82 -27.86 -6.17
C GLY A 150 2.64 -26.60 -6.46
N ASP A 151 2.09 -25.44 -6.11
CA ASP A 151 2.83 -24.20 -6.15
C ASP A 151 3.68 -24.03 -4.87
N PRO A 152 4.96 -23.62 -4.97
CA PRO A 152 5.82 -23.44 -3.81
C PRO A 152 5.55 -22.12 -3.06
N THR A 153 4.52 -21.37 -3.42
CA THR A 153 4.31 -19.98 -2.98
C THR A 153 4.23 -19.92 -1.46
N TRP A 154 3.39 -20.75 -0.82
CA TRP A 154 3.23 -20.76 0.64
C TRP A 154 4.55 -21.01 1.40
N LEU A 155 5.43 -21.85 0.85
CA LEU A 155 6.70 -22.20 1.47
C LEU A 155 7.65 -21.00 1.44
N ILE A 156 7.72 -20.30 0.31
CA ILE A 156 8.51 -19.07 0.14
C ILE A 156 7.97 -17.96 1.04
N LEU A 157 6.64 -17.78 1.05
CA LEU A 157 5.94 -16.78 1.86
C LEU A 157 6.12 -17.00 3.37
N SER A 158 6.41 -18.22 3.80
CA SER A 158 6.67 -18.51 5.21
C SER A 158 8.12 -18.20 5.65
N HIS A 159 9.03 -17.94 4.72
CA HIS A 159 10.45 -17.79 5.01
C HIS A 159 10.76 -16.40 5.59
N PRO A 160 11.31 -16.30 6.83
CA PRO A 160 11.41 -15.02 7.54
C PRO A 160 12.24 -13.97 6.79
N ILE A 161 13.35 -14.38 6.17
CA ILE A 161 14.21 -13.47 5.40
C ILE A 161 13.48 -12.91 4.17
N VAL A 162 12.66 -13.73 3.50
CA VAL A 162 11.93 -13.29 2.32
C VAL A 162 10.89 -12.28 2.73
N VAL A 163 10.10 -12.59 3.76
CA VAL A 163 9.03 -11.69 4.22
C VAL A 163 9.60 -10.36 4.71
N VAL A 164 10.65 -10.37 5.54
CA VAL A 164 11.32 -9.13 6.00
C VAL A 164 11.88 -8.36 4.81
N GLY A 165 12.58 -9.03 3.89
CA GLY A 165 13.19 -8.38 2.73
C GLY A 165 12.16 -7.74 1.80
N MET A 166 11.03 -8.40 1.58
CA MET A 166 9.92 -7.86 0.81
C MET A 166 9.21 -6.71 1.54
N THR A 167 9.02 -6.79 2.86
CA THR A 167 8.45 -5.67 3.63
C THR A 167 9.34 -4.43 3.55
N VAL A 168 10.67 -4.59 3.64
CA VAL A 168 11.60 -3.46 3.48
C VAL A 168 11.52 -2.88 2.07
N ASP A 169 11.46 -3.71 1.02
CA ASP A 169 11.26 -3.24 -0.36
C ASP A 169 9.95 -2.44 -0.51
N CYS A 170 8.90 -2.86 0.21
CA CYS A 170 7.61 -2.19 0.24
C CYS A 170 7.70 -0.80 0.90
N ILE A 171 8.34 -0.71 2.07
CA ILE A 171 8.52 0.57 2.80
C ILE A 171 9.32 1.56 1.96
N VAL A 172 10.44 1.12 1.37
CA VAL A 172 11.30 1.95 0.51
C VAL A 172 10.59 2.35 -0.81
N GLY A 173 9.51 1.65 -1.16
CA GLY A 173 8.60 1.94 -2.27
C GLY A 173 7.36 2.76 -1.90
N ALA A 174 7.18 3.19 -0.64
CA ALA A 174 5.96 3.83 -0.14
C ALA A 174 5.57 5.11 -0.89
N ALA A 175 6.53 5.87 -1.43
CA ALA A 175 6.24 7.05 -2.24
C ALA A 175 5.35 6.75 -3.45
N TYR A 176 5.50 5.57 -4.07
CA TYR A 176 4.64 5.15 -5.18
C TYR A 176 3.24 4.74 -4.71
N LEU A 177 3.11 4.31 -3.46
CA LEU A 177 1.80 4.01 -2.87
C LEU A 177 0.99 5.28 -2.65
N GLY A 178 1.63 6.38 -2.20
CA GLY A 178 0.97 7.68 -2.09
C GLY A 178 0.43 8.20 -3.44
N VAL A 179 1.18 8.00 -4.53
CA VAL A 179 0.72 8.33 -5.89
C VAL A 179 -0.46 7.45 -6.29
N ALA A 180 -0.45 6.16 -5.96
CA ALA A 180 -1.57 5.26 -6.23
C ALA A 180 -2.83 5.68 -5.46
N THR A 181 -2.71 6.08 -4.19
CA THR A 181 -3.81 6.60 -3.38
C THR A 181 -4.47 7.83 -4.02
N ILE A 182 -3.69 8.73 -4.62
CA ILE A 182 -4.23 9.91 -5.31
C ILE A 182 -4.99 9.52 -6.61
N ARG A 183 -4.59 8.43 -7.28
CA ARG A 183 -5.27 7.94 -8.49
C ARG A 183 -6.62 7.26 -8.20
N VAL A 184 -6.75 6.60 -7.04
CA VAL A 184 -8.01 5.95 -6.59
C VAL A 184 -9.18 6.93 -6.52
N THR A 185 -8.94 8.24 -6.60
CA THR A 185 -9.99 9.25 -6.37
C THR A 185 -10.36 10.02 -7.62
N GLN A 186 -9.72 9.72 -8.74
CA GLN A 186 -10.12 10.19 -10.06
C GLN A 186 -11.31 9.36 -10.57
N VAL A 187 -12.44 9.38 -9.86
CA VAL A 187 -13.64 8.58 -10.19
C VAL A 187 -14.23 8.94 -11.55
N THR A 188 -13.95 10.16 -12.04
CA THR A 188 -14.32 10.62 -13.38
C THR A 188 -13.63 9.83 -14.49
N ASP A 189 -12.45 9.27 -14.22
CA ASP A 189 -11.72 8.40 -15.13
C ASP A 189 -11.66 6.99 -14.53
N VAL A 190 -12.57 6.13 -14.99
CA VAL A 190 -12.67 4.73 -14.53
C VAL A 190 -11.35 3.97 -14.71
N THR A 191 -10.52 4.36 -15.69
CA THR A 191 -9.23 3.70 -15.91
C THR A 191 -8.21 4.08 -14.85
N GLU A 192 -8.11 5.36 -14.47
CA GLU A 192 -7.22 5.81 -13.40
C GLU A 192 -7.73 5.35 -12.02
N PHE A 193 -9.04 5.29 -11.82
CA PHE A 193 -9.64 4.69 -10.63
C PHE A 193 -9.27 3.20 -10.50
N ALA A 194 -9.47 2.42 -11.56
CA ALA A 194 -9.14 0.99 -11.58
C ALA A 194 -7.63 0.76 -11.42
N VAL A 195 -6.80 1.53 -12.13
CA VAL A 195 -5.33 1.47 -12.01
C VAL A 195 -4.90 1.86 -10.60
N GLY A 196 -5.49 2.91 -10.01
CA GLY A 196 -5.23 3.31 -8.63
C GLY A 196 -5.60 2.22 -7.63
N CYS A 197 -6.75 1.58 -7.78
CA CYS A 197 -7.17 0.47 -6.93
C CYS A 197 -6.24 -0.73 -7.06
N LEU A 198 -5.84 -1.07 -8.29
CA LEU A 198 -4.92 -2.17 -8.61
C LEU A 198 -3.47 -1.87 -8.20
N TYR A 199 -3.03 -0.61 -8.21
CA TYR A 199 -1.72 -0.19 -7.71
C TYR A 199 -1.69 -0.05 -6.18
N GLY A 200 -2.82 0.29 -5.56
CA GLY A 200 -2.99 0.30 -4.11
C GLY A 200 -2.98 -1.10 -3.51
N SER A 201 -3.58 -2.08 -4.21
CA SER A 201 -3.47 -3.51 -3.87
C SER A 201 -2.17 -4.16 -4.35
N ARG A 202 -1.66 -3.72 -5.50
CA ARG A 202 -0.57 -4.31 -6.27
C ARG A 202 -0.80 -5.77 -6.72
N THR A 203 -1.92 -6.00 -7.39
CA THR A 203 -1.99 -7.00 -8.46
C THR A 203 -2.85 -6.49 -9.61
N VAL A 204 -2.26 -6.40 -10.80
CA VAL A 204 -2.66 -7.13 -12.02
C VAL A 204 -1.88 -6.55 -13.19
N ARG A 205 -0.71 -7.15 -13.45
CA ARG A 205 -0.29 -7.74 -14.73
C ARG A 205 1.12 -8.30 -14.57
N ILE A 206 1.26 -9.64 -14.59
CA ILE A 206 2.55 -10.36 -14.65
C ILE A 206 3.28 -10.33 -13.27
N PRO A 207 3.85 -11.46 -12.80
CA PRO A 207 3.95 -11.78 -11.38
C PRO A 207 4.97 -10.88 -10.69
N THR A 208 4.55 -10.03 -9.74
CA THR A 208 5.37 -9.59 -8.58
C THR A 208 4.65 -8.48 -7.77
N HIS A 209 4.46 -8.77 -6.48
CA HIS A 209 4.45 -7.85 -5.32
C HIS A 209 3.18 -7.08 -4.88
N ASP A 210 2.29 -7.71 -4.10
CA ASP A 210 1.28 -7.02 -3.28
C ASP A 210 1.88 -6.35 -2.01
N THR A 211 1.89 -5.02 -1.90
CA THR A 211 2.54 -4.25 -0.80
C THR A 211 1.99 -4.56 0.59
N CYS A 212 0.65 -4.64 0.69
CA CYS A 212 -0.05 -4.80 1.96
C CYS A 212 -0.01 -6.25 2.44
N VAL A 213 0.10 -7.20 1.50
CA VAL A 213 0.07 -8.62 1.82
C VAL A 213 1.37 -9.04 2.51
N TRP A 214 2.51 -8.45 2.15
CA TRP A 214 3.78 -8.70 2.86
C TRP A 214 3.76 -8.23 4.31
N ALA A 215 3.12 -7.11 4.62
CA ALA A 215 2.96 -6.66 6.01
C ALA A 215 2.06 -7.62 6.81
N ALA A 216 0.99 -8.12 6.19
CA ALA A 216 0.12 -9.12 6.78
C ALA A 216 0.86 -10.46 7.01
N TYR A 217 1.63 -10.94 6.03
CA TYR A 217 2.47 -12.14 6.16
C TYR A 217 3.54 -11.98 7.24
N LEU A 218 4.20 -10.82 7.32
CA LEU A 218 5.17 -10.50 8.36
C LEU A 218 4.52 -10.65 9.73
N THR A 219 3.34 -10.04 9.88
CA THR A 219 2.67 -10.05 11.17
C THR A 219 2.15 -11.43 11.52
N MET A 220 1.54 -12.16 10.58
CA MET A 220 1.12 -13.54 10.79
C MET A 220 2.30 -14.42 11.21
N ARG A 221 3.48 -14.23 10.60
CA ARG A 221 4.69 -14.98 10.92
C ARG A 221 5.22 -14.69 12.32
N PHE A 222 5.20 -13.44 12.78
CA PHE A 222 5.68 -13.08 14.12
C PHE A 222 4.64 -13.28 15.22
N ILE A 223 3.34 -13.18 14.90
CA ILE A 223 2.24 -13.48 15.84
C ILE A 223 2.15 -14.99 16.10
N THR A 224 2.34 -15.84 15.09
CA THR A 224 2.28 -17.31 15.25
C THR A 224 3.09 -17.85 16.44
N PRO A 225 4.40 -17.56 16.59
CA PRO A 225 5.17 -18.03 17.73
C PRO A 225 4.71 -17.41 19.06
N LEU A 226 4.18 -16.19 19.06
CA LEU A 226 3.62 -15.56 20.27
C LEU A 226 2.33 -16.26 20.70
N VAL A 227 1.41 -16.50 19.78
CA VAL A 227 0.16 -17.25 20.01
C VAL A 227 0.45 -18.65 20.53
N LYS A 228 1.45 -19.32 19.95
CA LYS A 228 1.90 -20.64 20.41
C LYS A 228 2.51 -20.63 21.81
N ARG A 229 3.30 -19.59 22.14
CA ARG A 229 3.85 -19.42 23.49
C ARG A 229 2.78 -19.16 24.54
N HIS A 230 1.71 -18.46 24.17
CA HIS A 230 0.60 -18.14 25.08
C HIS A 230 -0.57 -19.13 25.00
N CYS A 231 -0.46 -20.21 24.22
CA CYS A 231 -1.50 -21.23 24.03
C CYS A 231 -2.86 -20.67 23.56
N TRP A 232 -2.86 -19.58 22.80
CA TRP A 232 -4.09 -18.92 22.32
C TRP A 232 -4.66 -19.55 21.05
N GLU A 233 -4.18 -20.71 20.64
CA GLU A 233 -4.60 -21.41 19.41
C GLU A 233 -6.12 -21.63 19.32
N ARG A 234 -6.81 -21.74 20.47
CA ARG A 234 -8.27 -21.90 20.50
C ARG A 234 -9.06 -20.65 20.06
N HIS A 235 -8.43 -19.48 20.08
CA HIS A 235 -9.07 -18.22 19.73
C HIS A 235 -8.80 -17.79 18.27
N PHE A 236 -7.89 -18.48 17.57
CA PHE A 236 -7.49 -18.13 16.22
C PHE A 236 -7.80 -19.25 15.24
N GLU A 237 -8.55 -18.93 14.19
CA GLU A 237 -8.78 -19.84 13.07
C GLU A 237 -7.60 -19.77 12.07
N PRO A 238 -7.18 -20.89 11.46
CA PRO A 238 -6.12 -20.86 10.45
C PRO A 238 -6.56 -20.05 9.22
N LEU A 239 -5.84 -18.96 8.93
CA LEU A 239 -6.04 -18.20 7.71
C LEU A 239 -5.29 -18.83 6.52
N ASP A 240 -5.99 -18.92 5.39
CA ASP A 240 -5.38 -19.26 4.10
C ASP A 240 -4.63 -18.03 3.52
N PRO A 241 -3.33 -18.13 3.22
CA PRO A 241 -2.54 -17.06 2.63
C PRO A 241 -3.09 -16.47 1.32
N GLY A 242 -3.73 -17.31 0.50
CA GLY A 242 -4.34 -16.92 -0.78
C GLY A 242 -5.63 -16.13 -0.58
N VAL A 243 -6.48 -16.53 0.37
CA VAL A 243 -7.67 -15.76 0.74
C VAL A 243 -7.27 -14.41 1.32
N MET A 244 -6.21 -14.35 2.13
CA MET A 244 -5.70 -13.09 2.67
C MET A 244 -5.18 -12.16 1.56
N ALA A 245 -4.44 -12.69 0.59
CA ALA A 245 -3.97 -11.90 -0.56
C ALA A 245 -5.14 -11.37 -1.41
N LEU A 246 -6.13 -12.24 -1.68
CA LEU A 246 -7.31 -11.87 -2.47
C LEU A 246 -8.15 -10.80 -1.78
N THR A 247 -8.43 -10.97 -0.50
CA THR A 247 -9.23 -10.01 0.28
C THR A 247 -8.50 -8.68 0.43
N ALA A 248 -7.21 -8.68 0.76
CA ALA A 248 -6.41 -7.45 0.79
C ALA A 248 -6.44 -6.72 -0.56
N SER A 249 -6.38 -7.47 -1.67
CA SER A 249 -6.35 -6.86 -3.00
C SER A 249 -7.68 -6.23 -3.41
N LEU A 250 -8.79 -6.84 -3.02
CA LEU A 250 -10.14 -6.34 -3.32
C LEU A 250 -10.55 -5.18 -2.40
N TYR A 251 -10.18 -5.23 -1.13
CA TYR A 251 -10.61 -4.25 -0.14
C TYR A 251 -9.69 -3.02 -0.03
N ALA A 252 -8.39 -3.13 -0.33
CA ALA A 252 -7.45 -2.02 -0.10
C ALA A 252 -7.86 -0.72 -0.82
N GLY A 253 -8.18 -0.77 -2.12
CA GLY A 253 -8.60 0.39 -2.89
C GLY A 253 -9.88 1.05 -2.36
N PRO A 254 -11.00 0.31 -2.26
CA PRO A 254 -12.25 0.84 -1.71
C PRO A 254 -12.14 1.35 -0.27
N LEU A 255 -11.37 0.68 0.59
CA LEU A 255 -11.13 1.16 1.96
C LEU A 255 -10.38 2.48 1.97
N VAL A 256 -9.32 2.62 1.17
CA VAL A 256 -8.59 3.89 1.03
C VAL A 256 -9.51 4.99 0.51
N PHE A 257 -10.37 4.68 -0.47
CA PHE A 257 -11.38 5.62 -0.96
C PHE A 257 -12.32 6.07 0.17
N ILE A 258 -12.88 5.14 0.95
CA ILE A 258 -13.78 5.46 2.07
C ILE A 258 -13.04 6.30 3.13
N VAL A 259 -11.83 5.93 3.51
CA VAL A 259 -11.03 6.67 4.50
C VAL A 259 -10.78 8.11 4.06
N CYS A 260 -10.46 8.31 2.78
CA CYS A 260 -10.13 9.63 2.27
C CYS A 260 -11.37 10.52 2.04
N ASN A 261 -12.53 9.92 1.78
CA ASN A 261 -13.81 10.63 1.62
C ASN A 261 -14.63 10.72 2.92
N SER A 262 -14.05 10.36 4.07
CA SER A 262 -14.74 10.37 5.36
C SER A 262 -13.93 11.14 6.41
N PRO A 263 -14.55 11.59 7.52
CA PRO A 263 -13.82 12.21 8.62
C PRO A 263 -12.76 11.29 9.27
N LEU A 264 -12.74 9.99 8.93
CA LEU A 264 -11.70 9.05 9.35
C LEU A 264 -10.30 9.54 8.95
N LEU A 265 -10.18 10.30 7.86
CA LEU A 265 -8.96 10.96 7.43
C LEU A 265 -8.22 11.69 8.57
N LEU A 266 -8.96 12.34 9.47
CA LEU A 266 -8.40 13.09 10.59
C LEU A 266 -7.65 12.21 11.59
N LEU A 267 -7.97 10.92 11.67
CA LEU A 267 -7.26 9.95 12.49
C LEU A 267 -5.89 9.58 11.89
N PHE A 268 -5.76 9.63 10.57
CA PHE A 268 -4.52 9.25 9.86
C PHE A 268 -3.52 10.40 9.75
N GLN A 269 -3.97 11.65 9.69
CA GLN A 269 -3.10 12.83 9.62
C GLN A 269 -2.05 12.94 10.75
N PRO A 270 -2.36 12.72 12.04
CA PRO A 270 -1.34 12.79 13.09
C PRO A 270 -0.31 11.65 12.98
N LEU A 271 -0.71 10.47 12.50
CA LEU A 271 0.18 9.33 12.32
C LEU A 271 1.35 9.65 11.37
N LEU A 272 1.10 10.50 10.38
CA LEU A 272 2.11 10.94 9.41
C LEU A 272 3.14 11.91 9.99
N THR A 273 2.98 12.37 11.23
CA THR A 273 3.92 13.29 11.90
C THR A 273 4.72 12.63 13.03
N VAL A 274 4.35 11.42 13.44
CA VAL A 274 4.92 10.73 14.62
C VAL A 274 6.44 10.51 14.52
N PHE A 275 6.95 10.22 13.33
CA PHE A 275 8.36 9.90 13.11
C PHE A 275 9.21 11.10 12.64
N LEU A 276 8.60 12.27 12.45
CA LEU A 276 9.35 13.48 12.13
C LEU A 276 9.91 14.13 13.41
N PRO A 277 11.10 14.75 13.34
CA PRO A 277 11.55 15.68 14.37
C PRO A 277 10.58 16.86 14.49
N PRO A 278 10.36 17.42 15.70
CA PRO A 278 9.38 18.48 15.95
C PRO A 278 9.61 19.74 15.11
N GLU A 279 10.86 20.03 14.74
CA GLU A 279 11.21 21.18 13.89
C GLU A 279 10.64 21.08 12.48
N HIS A 280 10.26 19.88 12.03
CA HIS A 280 9.80 19.62 10.67
C HIS A 280 8.31 19.27 10.59
N HIS A 281 7.59 19.25 11.72
CA HIS A 281 6.15 18.93 11.77
C HIS A 281 5.28 19.91 10.98
N TYR A 282 5.76 21.13 10.79
CA TYR A 282 5.04 22.19 10.08
C TYR A 282 5.16 22.05 8.55
N ASP A 283 6.37 21.73 8.06
CA ASP A 283 6.71 21.87 6.64
C ASP A 283 6.78 20.51 5.89
N ALA A 284 6.76 19.40 6.64
CA ALA A 284 6.98 18.07 6.11
C ALA A 284 6.06 17.02 6.73
N VAL A 285 5.92 15.90 6.02
CA VAL A 285 5.08 14.76 6.38
C VAL A 285 5.88 13.47 6.15
N ASP A 286 5.76 12.51 7.07
CA ASP A 286 6.30 11.16 6.88
C ASP A 286 5.33 10.35 6.04
N SER A 287 5.82 9.79 4.93
CA SER A 287 4.95 9.06 4.00
C SER A 287 4.67 7.61 4.44
N GLU A 288 5.24 7.13 5.55
CA GLU A 288 5.20 5.71 5.93
C GLU A 288 3.93 5.29 6.66
N LEU A 289 3.40 6.11 7.57
CA LEU A 289 2.39 5.62 8.51
C LEU A 289 0.94 5.63 8.02
N GLY A 290 0.60 6.52 7.09
CA GLY A 290 -0.79 6.63 6.60
C GLY A 290 -1.26 5.39 5.85
N THR A 291 -0.33 4.63 5.27
CA THR A 291 -0.62 3.43 4.48
C THR A 291 -0.51 2.12 5.25
N SER A 292 0.23 2.10 6.37
CA SER A 292 0.46 0.88 7.16
C SER A 292 -0.57 0.66 8.27
N CYS A 293 -1.38 1.68 8.61
CA CYS A 293 -2.24 1.64 9.80
C CYS A 293 -3.66 1.06 9.57
N CYS A 294 -4.01 0.64 8.34
CA CYS A 294 -5.38 0.22 8.01
C CYS A 294 -5.72 -1.27 8.24
N ILE A 295 -4.87 -2.08 8.88
CA ILE A 295 -5.17 -3.52 9.05
C ILE A 295 -4.97 -3.96 10.50
N TRP A 296 -5.80 -3.45 11.42
CA TRP A 296 -6.11 -4.16 12.66
C TRP A 296 -7.56 -3.88 13.05
N ARG A 297 -8.45 -4.85 12.78
CA ARG A 297 -9.71 -4.95 13.52
C ARG A 297 -9.64 -6.24 14.33
N CYS A 298 -9.24 -6.12 15.60
CA CYS A 298 -9.64 -7.10 16.60
C CYS A 298 -11.11 -6.82 16.90
N THR A 299 -11.99 -7.72 16.49
CA THR A 299 -13.32 -7.83 17.07
C THR A 299 -13.26 -8.84 18.20
N ASP A 300 -13.87 -8.45 19.33
CA ASP A 300 -14.10 -9.28 20.51
C ASP A 300 -14.83 -10.60 20.18
#